data_AF-A0A2G9YBL0-F1
#
_entry.id   AF-A0A2G9YBL0-F1
#
_cell.length_a   1.000
_cell.length_b   1.000
_cell.length_c   1.000
_cell.angle_alpha   90.00
_cell.angle_beta   90.00
_cell.angle_gamma   90.00
#
_symmetry.space_group_name_H-M   'P 1'
#
loop_
_entity.id
_entity.type
_entity.pdbx_description
1 polymer ?
#
loop_
_entity_poly.entity_id
_entity_poly.type
_entity_poly.pdbx_seq_one_letter_code
_entity_poly.pdbx_strand_id
1 'polypeptide(L)'
;GAGNCQMELLIGFLHNPKFRVRPVLKCIRDWIEPMRVNLRWGFDLPYMITGRLNQHPRDAMKFMSSDDRKDIVAFFDAMTEKE
;
A
#
# COMPACT_ATOMS: atom_id res chain seq x y z
N GLY A 1 4.49 -3.63 -2.97
CA GLY A 1 3.11 -3.96 -3.40
C GLY A 1 2.11 -3.24 -2.50
N ALA A 2 0.82 -3.25 -2.86
CA ALA A 2 -0.24 -2.53 -2.12
C ALA A 2 -0.44 -2.99 -0.66
N GLY A 3 0.07 -4.16 -0.30
CA GLY A 3 -0.13 -4.77 1.01
C GLY A 3 -1.46 -5.52 1.10
N ASN A 4 -1.80 -5.93 2.32
CA ASN A 4 -3.04 -6.60 2.66
C ASN A 4 -4.05 -5.61 3.27
N CYS A 5 -5.27 -6.08 3.52
CA CYS A 5 -6.22 -5.38 4.37
C CYS A 5 -5.60 -5.13 5.75
N GLN A 6 -5.60 -3.87 6.18
CA GLN A 6 -5.03 -3.48 7.46
C GLN A 6 -5.84 -4.09 8.63
N MET A 7 -5.11 -4.66 9.59
CA MET A 7 -5.72 -5.40 10.70
C MET A 7 -6.57 -4.48 11.61
N GLU A 8 -6.14 -3.24 11.80
CA GLU A 8 -6.86 -2.24 12.58
C GLU A 8 -8.21 -1.86 11.95
N LEU A 9 -8.32 -1.89 10.61
CA LEU A 9 -9.60 -1.69 9.92
C LEU A 9 -10.56 -2.83 10.21
N LEU A 10 -10.08 -4.09 10.09
CA LEU A 10 -10.89 -5.26 10.37
C LEU A 10 -11.34 -5.30 11.83
N ILE A 11 -10.42 -5.10 12.79
CA ILE A 11 -10.74 -5.11 14.22
C ILE A 11 -11.72 -3.97 14.57
N GLY A 12 -11.54 -2.78 14.00
CA GLY A 12 -12.47 -1.67 14.17
C GLY A 12 -13.87 -1.96 13.65
N PHE A 13 -13.97 -2.65 12.50
CA PHE A 13 -15.25 -3.03 11.88
C PHE A 13 -15.99 -4.13 12.66
N LEU A 14 -15.28 -5.11 13.23
CA LEU A 14 -15.91 -6.28 13.84
C LEU A 14 -16.72 -5.98 15.12
N HIS A 15 -16.51 -4.83 15.77
CA HIS A 15 -17.18 -4.43 17.02
C HIS A 15 -17.20 -5.51 18.12
N ASN A 16 -16.26 -6.45 18.09
CA ASN A 16 -16.22 -7.59 18.99
C ASN A 16 -15.44 -7.22 20.26
N PRO A 17 -16.06 -7.26 21.46
CA PRO A 17 -15.45 -6.80 22.70
C PRO A 17 -14.25 -7.63 23.16
N LYS A 18 -14.04 -8.82 22.57
CA LYS A 18 -12.83 -9.64 22.80
C LYS A 18 -11.56 -8.99 22.22
N PHE A 19 -11.71 -8.16 21.19
CA PHE A 19 -10.59 -7.49 20.54
C PHE A 19 -10.53 -6.03 20.95
N ARG A 20 -9.31 -5.51 21.12
CA ARG A 20 -9.06 -4.13 21.51
C ARG A 20 -8.17 -3.48 20.45
N VAL A 21 -8.64 -2.38 19.87
CA VAL A 21 -7.88 -1.65 18.82
C VAL A 21 -6.66 -0.92 19.40
N ARG A 22 -6.74 -0.42 20.63
CA ARG A 22 -5.66 0.35 21.28
C ARG A 22 -4.27 -0.34 21.26
N PRO A 23 -4.10 -1.61 21.68
CA PRO A 23 -2.80 -2.27 21.61
C PRO A 23 -2.27 -2.43 20.18
N VAL A 24 -3.15 -2.61 19.19
CA VAL A 24 -2.77 -2.67 17.76
C VAL A 24 -2.22 -1.33 17.31
N LEU A 25 -2.93 -0.23 17.62
CA LEU A 25 -2.48 1.14 17.32
C LEU A 25 -1.14 1.46 17.99
N LYS A 26 -0.90 0.97 19.21
CA LYS A 26 0.40 1.11 19.88
C LYS A 26 1.50 0.39 19.11
N CYS A 27 1.27 -0.85 18.67
CA CYS A 27 2.23 -1.60 17.85
C CYS A 27 2.53 -0.87 16.54
N ILE A 28 1.48 -0.35 15.89
CA ILE A 28 1.62 0.43 14.65
C ILE A 28 2.55 1.64 14.86
N ARG A 29 2.29 2.44 15.90
CA ARG A 29 3.12 3.61 16.22
C ARG A 29 4.57 3.24 16.56
N ASP A 30 4.76 2.23 17.41
CA ASP A 30 6.07 1.92 17.98
C ASP A 30 6.97 1.16 17.00
N TRP A 31 6.40 0.42 16.04
CA TRP A 31 7.15 -0.49 15.16
C TRP A 31 6.84 -0.33 13.67
N ILE A 32 5.57 -0.23 13.28
CA ILE A 32 5.18 -0.26 11.86
C ILE A 32 5.46 1.08 11.18
N GLU A 33 5.08 2.21 11.79
CA GLU A 33 5.31 3.55 11.24
C GLU A 33 6.80 3.85 11.03
N PRO A 34 7.71 3.57 11.98
CA PRO A 34 9.15 3.71 11.75
C PRO A 34 9.65 2.88 10.55
N MET A 35 9.18 1.64 10.40
CA MET A 35 9.55 0.80 9.25
C MET A 35 8.98 1.33 7.94
N ARG A 36 7.77 1.88 7.95
CA ARG A 36 7.07 2.40 6.77
C ARG A 36 7.83 3.55 6.09
N VAL A 37 8.54 4.38 6.86
CA VAL A 37 9.39 5.46 6.34
C VAL A 37 10.46 4.92 5.38
N ASN A 38 11.08 3.79 5.72
CA ASN A 38 12.18 3.21 4.96
C ASN A 38 11.69 2.21 3.90
N LEU A 39 10.76 1.33 4.28
CA LEU A 39 10.31 0.22 3.43
C LEU A 39 9.23 0.63 2.43
N ARG A 40 8.50 1.72 2.71
CA ARG A 40 7.50 2.32 1.80
C ARG A 40 6.49 1.31 1.25
N TRP A 41 6.17 0.29 2.04
CA TRP A 41 5.14 -0.68 1.68
C TRP A 41 3.74 -0.08 1.87
N GLY A 42 2.75 -0.75 1.29
CA GLY A 42 1.34 -0.36 1.45
C GLY A 42 0.77 0.25 0.19
N PHE A 43 -0.48 0.70 0.32
CA PHE A 43 -1.24 1.24 -0.79
C PHE A 43 -0.56 2.48 -1.38
N ASP A 44 -0.50 2.53 -2.70
CA ASP A 44 -0.10 3.69 -3.48
C ASP A 44 -0.76 3.63 -4.87
N LEU A 45 -0.88 4.77 -5.55
CA LEU A 45 -1.56 4.90 -6.84
C LEU A 45 -0.98 3.98 -7.93
N PRO A 46 0.35 3.78 -8.05
CA PRO A 46 0.91 2.81 -8.99
C PRO A 46 0.41 1.39 -8.76
N TYR A 47 0.24 0.98 -7.50
CA TYR A 47 -0.31 -0.34 -7.20
C TYR A 47 -1.79 -0.44 -7.55
N MET A 48 -2.56 0.63 -7.34
CA MET A 48 -3.96 0.72 -7.78
C MET A 48 -4.06 0.59 -9.30
N ILE A 49 -3.20 1.29 -10.06
CA ILE A 49 -3.15 1.23 -11.52
C ILE A 49 -2.83 -0.19 -11.99
N THR A 50 -1.75 -0.80 -11.51
CA THR A 50 -1.42 -2.18 -11.91
C THR A 50 -2.49 -3.18 -11.53
N GLY A 51 -3.15 -3.01 -10.38
CA GLY A 51 -4.25 -3.88 -9.96
C GLY A 51 -5.49 -3.72 -10.85
N ARG A 52 -5.84 -2.48 -11.20
CA ARG A 52 -6.96 -2.18 -12.12
C ARG A 52 -6.73 -2.79 -13.50
N LEU A 53 -5.49 -2.76 -13.99
CA LEU A 53 -5.09 -3.34 -15.28
C LEU A 53 -4.81 -4.86 -15.20
N ASN A 54 -5.09 -5.50 -14.06
CA ASN A 54 -4.81 -6.93 -13.82
C ASN A 54 -3.34 -7.33 -14.11
N GLN A 55 -2.41 -6.42 -13.87
CA GLN A 55 -0.97 -6.61 -14.06
C GLN A 55 -0.28 -7.01 -12.75
N HIS A 56 0.82 -7.76 -12.86
CA HIS A 56 1.65 -8.06 -11.70
C HIS A 56 2.24 -6.74 -11.13
N PRO A 57 2.28 -6.54 -9.80
CA PRO A 57 2.73 -5.27 -9.19
C PRO A 57 4.24 -4.97 -9.35
N ARG A 58 4.96 -5.69 -10.22
CA ARG A 58 6.42 -5.54 -10.43
C ARG A 58 6.74 -4.18 -11.02
N ASP A 59 5.95 -3.74 -12.00
CA ASP A 59 6.15 -2.45 -12.65
C ASP A 59 5.88 -1.28 -11.68
N ALA A 60 4.82 -1.38 -10.89
CA ALA A 60 4.56 -0.44 -9.80
C ALA A 60 5.68 -0.47 -8.73
N MET A 61 6.23 -1.63 -8.37
CA MET A 61 7.36 -1.73 -7.44
C MET A 61 8.63 -1.07 -7.99
N LYS A 62 8.88 -1.20 -9.30
CA LYS A 62 10.00 -0.56 -9.98
C LYS A 62 9.82 0.96 -9.99
N PHE A 63 8.63 1.44 -10.34
CA PHE A 63 8.29 2.87 -10.32
C PHE A 63 8.39 3.46 -8.90
N MET A 64 7.87 2.78 -7.88
CA MET A 64 7.95 3.24 -6.48
C MET A 64 9.39 3.31 -5.94
N SER A 65 10.32 2.58 -6.56
CA SER A 65 11.75 2.58 -6.21
C SER A 65 12.55 3.63 -6.98
N SER A 66 11.97 4.31 -7.98
CA SER A 66 12.66 5.35 -8.76
C SER A 66 12.54 6.74 -8.13
N ASP A 67 13.38 7.66 -8.60
CA ASP A 67 13.31 9.07 -8.20
C ASP A 67 12.09 9.80 -8.80
N ASP A 68 11.60 9.33 -9.95
CA ASP A 68 10.47 9.90 -10.72
C ASP A 68 9.09 9.40 -10.27
N ARG A 69 9.00 8.73 -9.13
CA ARG A 69 7.77 8.13 -8.55
C ARG A 69 6.57 9.08 -8.34
N LYS A 70 6.71 10.36 -8.70
CA LYS A 70 5.69 11.40 -8.56
C LYS A 70 4.81 11.52 -9.80
N ASP A 71 5.32 11.19 -10.99
CA ASP A 71 4.57 11.33 -12.23
C ASP A 71 3.68 10.11 -12.48
N ILE A 72 2.58 10.07 -11.75
CA ILE A 72 1.62 8.97 -11.76
C ILE A 72 0.85 8.91 -13.08
N VAL A 73 0.70 10.05 -13.77
CA VAL A 73 0.04 10.11 -15.08
C VAL A 73 0.94 9.48 -16.12
N ALA A 74 2.22 9.85 -16.18
CA ALA A 74 3.17 9.21 -17.08
C ALA A 74 3.30 7.70 -16.81
N PHE A 75 3.23 7.28 -15.54
CA PHE A 75 3.18 5.84 -15.22
C PHE A 75 1.91 5.17 -15.76
N PHE A 76 0.75 5.81 -15.62
CA PHE A 76 -0.51 5.29 -16.16
C PHE A 76 -0.44 5.14 -17.68
N ASP A 77 -0.03 6.20 -18.40
CA ASP A 77 0.10 6.20 -19.85
C ASP A 77 1.01 5.06 -20.32
N ALA A 78 2.18 4.91 -19.68
CA ALA A 78 3.14 3.85 -19.97
C ALA A 78 2.62 2.43 -19.66
N MET A 79 1.68 2.26 -18.71
CA MET A 79 1.06 0.96 -18.44
C MET A 79 -0.02 0.63 -19.46
N THR A 80 -0.75 1.64 -19.97
CA THR A 80 -1.80 1.45 -20.98
C THR A 80 -1.26 1.28 -22.40
N GLU A 81 -0.11 1.86 -22.74
CA GLU A 81 0.55 1.65 -24.04
C GLU A 81 1.18 0.25 -24.20
N LYS A 82 1.35 -0.48 -23.08
CA LYS A 82 1.87 -1.86 -23.08
C LYS A 82 0.80 -2.93 -23.36
N GLU A 83 -0.48 -2.58 -23.27
CA GLU A 83 -1.61 -3.46 -23.63
C GLU A 83 -1.74 -3.57 -25.16
#